data_AF-A0AAU0U888-F1
#
_entry.id   AF-A0AAU0U888-F1
#
_cell.length_a   1.000
_cell.length_b   1.000
_cell.length_c   1.000
_cell.angle_alpha   90.00
_cell.angle_beta   90.00
_cell.angle_gamma   90.00
#
_symmetry.space_group_name_H-M   'P 1'
#
loop_
_entity.id
_entity.type
_entity.pdbx_description
1 polymer ?
#
loop_
_entity_poly.entity_id
_entity_poly.type
_entity_poly.pdbx_seq_one_letter_code
_entity_poly.pdbx_strand_id
1 'polypeptide(L)'
;MTDKKALRVLFCIGINQNFFDAPRPEALEVWAAFGAMWNGIADLPGVTVLGNMDDDQSMVGPSAGWPWTTYLLADVPDIETVHAACNLFRTTDVGNGPYKLWKYCKVEARTGRELIIQR
;
A
#
# COMPACT_ATOMS: atom_id res chain seq x y z
N MET A 1 18.85 -13.53 -21.46
CA MET A 1 17.93 -12.64 -20.74
C MET A 1 18.77 -11.87 -19.75
N THR A 2 18.74 -10.54 -19.78
CA THR A 2 19.46 -9.72 -18.80
C THR A 2 18.91 -10.02 -17.41
N ASP A 3 19.81 -10.33 -16.47
CA ASP A 3 19.50 -10.66 -15.09
C ASP A 3 18.98 -9.39 -14.38
N LYS A 4 17.69 -9.10 -14.56
CA LYS A 4 17.08 -7.87 -14.08
C LYS A 4 16.81 -8.03 -12.58
N LYS A 5 17.59 -7.33 -11.77
CA LYS A 5 17.39 -7.26 -10.33
C LYS A 5 16.01 -6.68 -10.02
N ALA A 6 15.36 -7.23 -8.99
CA ALA A 6 14.10 -6.70 -8.49
C ALA A 6 14.28 -5.25 -7.99
N LEU A 7 13.20 -4.49 -8.11
CA LEU A 7 13.06 -3.16 -7.55
C LEU A 7 12.72 -3.29 -6.07
N ARG A 8 13.45 -2.58 -5.20
CA ARG A 8 13.09 -2.44 -3.78
C ARG A 8 12.07 -1.31 -3.67
N VAL A 9 10.82 -1.62 -3.34
CA VAL A 9 9.73 -0.64 -3.35
C VAL A 9 9.15 -0.48 -1.96
N LEU A 10 8.98 0.77 -1.53
CA LEU A 10 8.23 1.14 -0.35
C LEU A 10 6.91 1.79 -0.77
N PHE A 11 5.81 1.06 -0.62
CA PHE A 11 4.46 1.58 -0.82
C PHE A 11 4.05 2.35 0.42
N CYS A 12 4.05 3.67 0.30
CA CYS A 12 3.79 4.61 1.38
C CYS A 12 2.31 4.97 1.38
N ILE A 13 1.57 4.64 2.45
CA ILE A 13 0.12 4.77 2.47
C ILE A 13 -0.33 5.75 3.56
N GLY A 14 -1.03 6.80 3.14
CA GLY A 14 -1.67 7.76 4.05
C GLY A 14 -3.16 7.50 4.14
N ILE A 15 -3.67 7.37 5.38
CA ILE A 15 -5.11 7.30 5.63
C ILE A 15 -5.71 8.72 5.65
N ASN A 16 -6.85 8.90 4.99
CA ASN A 16 -7.53 10.18 4.86
C ASN A 16 -8.53 10.42 6.00
N GLN A 17 -8.92 11.69 6.22
CA GLN A 17 -9.85 12.08 7.30
C GLN A 17 -11.21 11.35 7.22
N ASN A 18 -11.70 11.09 6.03
CA ASN A 18 -12.99 10.42 5.82
C ASN A 18 -13.05 8.98 6.35
N PHE A 19 -11.91 8.31 6.57
CA PHE A 19 -11.88 7.04 7.30
C PHE A 19 -12.15 7.26 8.79
N PHE A 20 -11.54 8.29 9.39
CA PHE A 20 -11.74 8.62 10.81
C PHE A 20 -13.13 9.15 11.10
N ASP A 21 -13.76 9.81 10.12
CA ASP A 21 -15.14 10.27 10.21
C ASP A 21 -16.16 9.13 9.96
N ALA A 22 -15.71 7.99 9.42
CA ALA A 22 -16.61 6.92 9.02
C ALA A 22 -17.27 6.24 10.24
N PRO A 23 -18.57 5.90 10.16
CA PRO A 23 -19.19 5.07 11.17
C PRO A 23 -18.55 3.68 11.17
N ARG A 24 -18.56 3.02 12.33
CA ARG A 24 -17.90 1.71 12.52
C ARG A 24 -18.19 0.67 11.44
N PRO A 25 -19.43 0.49 10.93
CA PRO A 25 -19.69 -0.47 9.86
C PRO A 25 -18.89 -0.17 8.58
N GLU A 26 -18.85 1.09 8.14
CA GLU A 26 -18.08 1.52 6.97
C GLU A 26 -16.58 1.37 7.23
N ALA A 27 -16.09 1.71 8.43
CA ALA A 27 -14.69 1.52 8.78
C ALA A 27 -14.26 0.04 8.67
N LEU A 28 -15.12 -0.92 9.06
CA LEU A 28 -14.84 -2.35 8.92
C LEU A 28 -14.78 -2.80 7.45
N GLU A 29 -15.61 -2.22 6.58
CA GLU A 29 -15.55 -2.47 5.14
C GLU A 29 -14.24 -1.93 4.54
N VAL A 30 -13.76 -0.76 5.00
CA VAL A 30 -12.45 -0.22 4.61
C VAL A 30 -11.31 -1.13 5.07
N TRP A 31 -11.38 -1.66 6.30
CA TRP A 31 -10.41 -2.65 6.80
C TRP A 31 -10.37 -3.92 5.94
N ALA A 32 -11.54 -4.45 5.55
CA ALA A 32 -11.63 -5.60 4.66
C ALA A 32 -11.01 -5.31 3.29
N ALA A 33 -11.29 -4.13 2.72
CA ALA A 33 -10.71 -3.66 1.47
C ALA A 33 -9.18 -3.50 1.55
N PHE A 34 -8.65 -3.01 2.69
CA PHE A 34 -7.21 -2.97 2.95
C PHE A 34 -6.60 -4.37 2.93
N GLY A 35 -7.22 -5.34 3.60
CA GLY A 35 -6.78 -6.74 3.57
C GLY A 35 -6.78 -7.32 2.16
N ALA A 36 -7.84 -7.06 1.37
CA ALA A 36 -7.91 -7.50 -0.02
C ALA A 36 -6.82 -6.86 -0.89
N MET A 37 -6.55 -5.57 -0.72
CA MET A 37 -5.47 -4.87 -1.42
C MET A 37 -4.09 -5.45 -1.05
N TRP A 38 -3.84 -5.72 0.23
CA TRP A 38 -2.57 -6.32 0.67
C TRP A 38 -2.30 -7.70 0.08
N ASN A 39 -3.30 -8.58 0.12
CA ASN A 39 -3.21 -9.88 -0.52
C ASN A 39 -3.03 -9.72 -2.04
N GLY A 40 -3.77 -8.79 -2.67
CA GLY A 40 -3.61 -8.49 -4.08
C GLY A 40 -2.20 -8.07 -4.47
N ILE A 41 -1.50 -7.26 -3.65
CA ILE A 41 -0.09 -6.92 -3.88
C ILE A 41 0.80 -8.16 -3.73
N ALA A 42 0.60 -8.95 -2.66
CA ALA A 42 1.40 -10.13 -2.39
C ALA A 42 1.25 -11.22 -3.48
N ASP A 43 0.07 -11.30 -4.11
CA ASP A 43 -0.26 -12.28 -5.13
C ASP A 43 0.20 -11.85 -6.55
N LEU A 44 0.69 -10.62 -6.73
CA LEU A 44 1.23 -10.17 -8.02
C LEU A 44 2.45 -11.02 -8.41
N PRO A 45 2.54 -11.52 -9.65
CA PRO A 45 3.64 -12.38 -10.07
C PRO A 45 5.02 -11.73 -9.83
N GLY A 46 5.89 -12.43 -9.12
CA GLY A 46 7.26 -11.98 -8.84
C GLY A 46 7.39 -10.96 -7.70
N VAL A 47 6.29 -10.58 -7.04
CA VAL A 47 6.36 -9.75 -5.83
C VAL A 47 6.77 -10.58 -4.62
N THR A 48 7.65 -10.04 -3.79
CA THR A 48 8.00 -10.59 -2.48
C THR A 48 7.83 -9.50 -1.43
N VAL A 49 6.83 -9.66 -0.54
CA VAL A 49 6.63 -8.75 0.59
C VAL A 49 7.69 -9.02 1.66
N LEU A 50 8.42 -7.98 2.05
CA LEU A 50 9.51 -8.05 3.02
C LEU A 50 9.10 -7.62 4.42
N GLY A 51 8.08 -6.76 4.53
CA GLY A 51 7.56 -6.32 5.81
C GLY A 51 6.67 -5.09 5.71
N ASN A 52 6.17 -4.67 6.87
CA ASN A 52 5.39 -3.45 7.05
C ASN A 52 6.00 -2.60 8.16
N MET A 53 5.92 -1.28 8.02
CA MET A 53 6.05 -0.35 9.15
C MET A 53 4.67 0.28 9.34
N ASP A 54 3.96 -0.11 10.40
CA ASP A 54 2.67 0.48 10.75
C ASP A 54 2.87 1.50 11.85
N ASP A 55 2.61 2.77 11.53
CA ASP A 55 2.71 3.84 12.51
C ASP A 55 1.36 4.07 13.22
N ASP A 56 0.30 3.30 12.93
CA ASP A 56 -1.05 3.46 13.50
C ASP A 56 -1.11 3.45 15.05
N GLN A 57 -0.18 2.76 15.71
CA GLN A 57 -0.05 2.76 17.18
C GLN A 57 0.62 4.02 17.73
N SER A 58 1.43 4.69 16.90
CA SER A 58 2.20 5.88 17.27
C SER A 58 1.63 7.17 16.68
N MET A 59 0.72 7.05 15.71
CA MET A 59 0.10 8.11 14.95
C MET A 59 -1.41 7.83 14.82
N VAL A 60 -2.22 8.68 15.46
CA VAL A 60 -3.68 8.60 15.42
C VAL A 60 -4.23 9.82 14.68
N GLY A 61 -4.92 9.59 13.57
CA GLY A 61 -5.52 10.64 12.74
C GLY A 61 -5.07 10.59 11.28
N PRO A 62 -5.57 11.49 10.41
CA PRO A 62 -5.25 11.47 8.99
C PRO A 62 -3.79 11.86 8.73
N SER A 63 -3.19 11.23 7.71
CA SER A 63 -1.86 11.60 7.23
C SER A 63 -1.98 12.48 5.97
N ALA A 64 -1.77 13.79 6.14
CA ALA A 64 -1.80 14.75 5.03
C ALA A 64 -0.51 14.71 4.16
N GLY A 65 0.60 14.25 4.73
CA GLY A 65 1.93 14.18 4.11
C GLY A 65 2.86 13.28 4.93
N TRP A 66 4.16 13.29 4.67
CA TRP A 66 5.10 12.51 5.47
C TRP A 66 5.14 12.98 6.94
N PRO A 67 5.14 12.08 7.94
CA PRO A 67 5.12 10.61 7.83
C PRO A 67 3.73 10.03 7.45
N TRP A 68 3.77 8.94 6.68
CA TRP A 68 2.60 8.15 6.28
C TRP A 68 2.12 7.24 7.40
N THR A 69 0.87 6.77 7.31
CA THR A 69 0.26 5.93 8.36
C THR A 69 0.82 4.51 8.35
N THR A 70 1.04 3.93 7.17
CA THR A 70 1.56 2.56 7.04
C THR A 70 2.40 2.39 5.78
N TYR A 71 3.36 1.46 5.78
CA TYR A 71 4.35 1.31 4.71
C TYR A 71 4.67 -0.16 4.40
N LEU A 72 4.35 -0.64 3.20
CA LEU A 72 4.76 -1.98 2.77
C LEU A 72 6.06 -1.94 1.98
N LEU A 73 7.04 -2.69 2.46
CA LEU A 73 8.30 -2.92 1.79
C LEU A 73 8.22 -4.23 1.00
N ALA A 74 8.53 -4.18 -0.29
CA ALA A 74 8.55 -5.36 -1.15
C ALA A 74 9.67 -5.30 -2.19
N ASP A 75 10.10 -6.47 -2.65
CA ASP A 75 10.82 -6.62 -3.91
C ASP A 75 9.80 -6.87 -5.05
N VAL A 76 9.93 -6.12 -6.15
CA VAL A 76 8.97 -6.07 -7.27
C VAL A 76 9.72 -6.23 -8.59
N PRO A 77 9.27 -7.03 -9.57
CA PRO A 77 10.08 -7.38 -10.74
C PRO A 77 10.29 -6.22 -11.72
N ASP A 78 9.32 -5.31 -11.82
CA ASP A 78 9.34 -4.20 -12.76
C ASP A 78 8.37 -3.08 -12.38
N ILE A 79 8.43 -1.96 -13.12
CA ILE A 79 7.66 -0.76 -12.82
C ILE A 79 6.18 -0.95 -13.17
N GLU A 80 5.88 -1.79 -14.15
CA GLU A 80 4.53 -2.19 -14.53
C GLU A 80 3.82 -2.90 -13.36
N THR A 81 4.52 -3.77 -12.65
CA THR A 81 4.01 -4.45 -11.46
C THR A 81 3.85 -3.47 -10.28
N VAL A 82 4.74 -2.47 -10.13
CA VAL A 82 4.52 -1.37 -9.17
C VAL A 82 3.24 -0.60 -9.50
N HIS A 83 3.01 -0.29 -10.77
CA HIS A 83 1.79 0.38 -11.20
C HIS A 83 0.54 -0.48 -10.95
N ALA A 84 0.63 -1.79 -11.18
CA ALA A 84 -0.45 -2.73 -10.88
C ALA A 84 -0.79 -2.74 -9.39
N ALA A 85 0.22 -2.79 -8.51
CA ALA A 85 0.05 -2.69 -7.07
C ALA A 85 -0.63 -1.37 -6.67
N CYS A 86 -0.15 -0.21 -7.17
CA CYS A 86 -0.80 1.08 -6.93
C CYS A 86 -2.23 1.15 -7.49
N ASN A 87 -2.53 0.42 -8.56
CA ASN A 87 -3.86 0.41 -9.17
C ASN A 87 -4.89 -0.33 -8.31
N LEU A 88 -4.47 -1.24 -7.41
CA LEU A 88 -5.38 -1.90 -6.48
C LEU A 88 -6.14 -0.90 -5.60
N PHE A 89 -5.54 0.25 -5.27
CA PHE A 89 -6.24 1.33 -4.56
C PHE A 89 -7.40 1.91 -5.37
N ARG A 90 -7.30 1.90 -6.70
CA ARG A 90 -8.35 2.38 -7.62
C ARG A 90 -9.42 1.33 -7.89
N THR A 91 -9.11 0.05 -7.76
CA THR A 91 -10.01 -1.03 -8.20
C THR A 91 -10.63 -1.82 -7.05
N THR A 92 -10.00 -1.85 -5.88
CA THR A 92 -10.50 -2.60 -4.71
C THR A 92 -11.74 -1.94 -4.14
N ASP A 93 -12.83 -2.70 -4.10
CA ASP A 93 -14.12 -2.28 -3.56
C ASP A 93 -14.09 -2.08 -2.05
N VAL A 94 -14.84 -1.09 -1.57
CA VAL A 94 -15.16 -0.91 -0.17
C VAL A 94 -16.64 -1.22 0.03
N GLY A 95 -16.91 -2.36 0.67
CA GLY A 95 -18.28 -2.87 0.84
C GLY A 95 -18.96 -3.10 -0.51
N ASN A 96 -20.27 -2.84 -0.57
CA ASN A 96 -21.08 -2.96 -1.79
C ASN A 96 -21.40 -1.59 -2.42
N GLY A 97 -20.75 -0.51 -1.95
CA GLY A 97 -20.99 0.85 -2.39
C GLY A 97 -20.25 1.20 -3.69
N PRO A 98 -20.40 2.44 -4.18
CA PRO A 98 -19.74 2.89 -5.41
C PRO A 98 -18.25 3.24 -5.20
N TYR A 99 -17.77 3.20 -3.95
CA TYR A 99 -16.46 3.71 -3.59
C TYR A 99 -15.42 2.60 -3.58
N LYS A 100 -14.21 3.02 -3.95
CA LYS A 100 -13.02 2.18 -3.95
C LYS A 100 -12.07 2.68 -2.87
N LEU A 101 -11.03 1.90 -2.60
CA LEU A 101 -10.10 2.16 -1.51
C LEU A 101 -9.42 3.54 -1.58
N TRP A 102 -9.21 4.11 -2.78
CA TRP A 102 -8.65 5.45 -2.99
C TRP A 102 -9.44 6.57 -2.29
N LYS A 103 -10.73 6.37 -2.00
CA LYS A 103 -11.51 7.36 -1.25
C LYS A 103 -10.90 7.55 0.14
N TYR A 104 -10.50 6.47 0.80
CA TYR A 104 -10.10 6.46 2.21
C TYR A 104 -8.59 6.55 2.43
N CYS A 105 -7.80 6.36 1.39
CA CYS A 105 -6.34 6.43 1.49
C CYS A 105 -5.70 6.82 0.16
N LYS A 106 -4.43 7.20 0.24
CA LYS A 106 -3.57 7.44 -0.92
C LYS A 106 -2.31 6.60 -0.80
N VAL A 107 -1.70 6.29 -1.94
CA VAL A 107 -0.44 5.55 -2.02
C VAL A 107 0.58 6.31 -2.86
N GLU A 108 1.82 6.34 -2.37
CA GLU A 108 2.99 6.75 -3.14
C GLU A 108 4.01 5.61 -3.14
N ALA A 109 4.40 5.12 -4.32
CA ALA A 109 5.45 4.11 -4.43
C ALA A 109 6.82 4.77 -4.51
N ARG A 110 7.70 4.49 -3.55
CA ARG A 110 9.12 4.85 -3.63
C ARG A 110 9.91 3.67 -4.14
N THR A 111 10.39 3.78 -5.37
CA THR A 111 11.13 2.72 -6.06
C THR A 111 12.63 2.94 -5.92
N GLY A 112 13.34 1.92 -5.45
CA GLY A 112 14.78 1.89 -5.28
C GLY A 112 15.36 0.54 -5.67
N ARG A 113 16.45 0.16 -4.99
CA ARG A 113 17.22 -1.06 -5.22
C ARG A 113 17.65 -1.66 -3.88
N GLU A 114 18.07 -2.92 -3.91
CA GLU A 114 18.73 -3.55 -2.76
C GLU A 114 19.90 -2.71 -2.22
N LEU A 115 20.09 -2.72 -0.89
CA LEU A 115 21.22 -2.05 -0.25
C LEU A 115 22.48 -2.90 -0.40
N ILE A 116 23.54 -2.32 -0.95
CA ILE A 116 24.88 -2.92 -0.98
C ILE A 116 25.74 -2.16 0.03
N ILE A 117 26.05 -2.79 1.16
CA ILE A 117 26.97 -2.23 2.16
C ILE A 117 28.40 -2.50 1.69
N GLN A 118 29.13 -1.44 1.35
CA GLN A 118 30.56 -1.54 1.09
C GLN A 118 31.29 -1.61 2.43
N ARG A 119 32.19 -2.58 2.56
CA ARG A 119 33.11 -2.73 3.69
C ARG A 119 34.50 -2.27 3.27
#